data_AF-A0A8H3CL43-F1
#
_entry.id   AF-A0A8H3CL43-F1
#
_cell.length_a   1.000
_cell.length_b   1.000
_cell.length_c   1.000
_cell.angle_alpha   90.00
_cell.angle_beta   90.00
_cell.angle_gamma   90.00
#
_symmetry.space_group_name_H-M   'P 1'
#
loop_
_entity.id
_entity.type
_entity.pdbx_description
1 polymer ?
#
loop_
_entity_poly.entity_id
_entity_poly.type
_entity_poly.pdbx_seq_one_letter_code
_entity_poly.pdbx_strand_id
1 'polypeptide(L)'
;MIYSTLFVTLSYPLFALAAPMKYPRAASANDITVLKFANVLEQLETEFYKQALAKFKESDFTAAGFVSASVPVEQFNSIAANEATHTSTLASVLRSLGQEPVSGCKFDFTSVLTDVKTMAPVARLVENVGVSAYLGGAALIDDRQILVAAGTILTDEARHQTVLNMLNGGVSIPSAFDVALAPSQVLAIAGGFISGCDLGIPANPALKVTNTGAVAPGTSLTFDSPALAGRDRATLSCQMMTGGVASATVFPIDQCVVPQGLEGPVYIYVTNSSQPLLNSQQNQNVGSIVAGPTGAFIDTRKESASALFKSGGQLNSGSTTSTITPEQASQIAAGGQAGGPAAPASTPTTPVAGAPPAASTTSTGSAISTTPAVAAASTTSATATATAAAVPTPSQAQANSAGGPAVVVGLTMRGS
;
A
#
# COMPACT_ATOMS: atom_id res chain seq x y z
N MET A 1 88.26 -15.25 -36.06
CA MET A 1 87.67 -15.19 -34.70
C MET A 1 86.73 -14.00 -34.66
N ILE A 2 85.42 -14.23 -34.73
CA ILE A 2 84.39 -13.18 -34.76
C ILE A 2 83.63 -13.30 -33.44
N TYR A 3 83.70 -12.27 -32.62
CA TYR A 3 82.96 -12.17 -31.35
C TYR A 3 81.54 -11.71 -31.65
N SER A 4 80.54 -12.50 -31.26
CA SER A 4 79.12 -12.17 -31.37
C SER A 4 78.61 -11.77 -29.99
N THR A 5 78.34 -10.48 -29.79
CA THR A 5 77.73 -9.92 -28.58
C THR A 5 76.21 -10.03 -28.66
N LEU A 6 75.62 -10.79 -27.74
CA LEU A 6 74.17 -10.93 -27.58
C LEU A 6 73.67 -9.84 -26.61
N PHE A 7 72.85 -8.90 -27.08
CA PHE A 7 72.11 -7.97 -26.22
C PHE A 7 70.82 -8.63 -25.74
N VAL A 8 70.69 -8.84 -24.43
CA VAL A 8 69.44 -9.26 -23.78
C VAL A 8 68.69 -8.01 -23.35
N THR A 9 67.57 -7.72 -24.01
CA THR A 9 66.64 -6.67 -23.61
C THR A 9 65.66 -7.21 -22.57
N LEU A 10 65.76 -6.72 -21.32
CA LEU A 10 64.76 -6.98 -20.29
C LEU A 10 63.51 -6.14 -20.57
N SER A 11 62.43 -6.77 -21.03
CA SER A 11 61.10 -6.13 -21.05
C SER A 11 60.41 -6.35 -19.70
N TYR A 12 60.28 -5.30 -18.90
CA TYR A 12 59.39 -5.32 -17.73
C TYR A 12 57.94 -5.12 -18.18
N PRO A 13 57.01 -6.03 -17.87
CA PRO A 13 55.60 -5.78 -18.07
C PRO A 13 55.15 -4.75 -17.02
N LEU A 14 54.76 -3.57 -17.49
CA LEU A 14 54.03 -2.59 -16.70
C LEU A 14 52.65 -3.18 -16.39
N PHE A 15 52.47 -3.74 -15.20
CA PHE A 15 51.15 -4.00 -14.64
C PHE A 15 50.47 -2.66 -14.35
N ALA A 16 49.64 -2.21 -15.28
CA ALA A 16 48.71 -1.11 -15.02
C ALA A 16 47.62 -1.61 -14.06
N LEU A 17 47.75 -1.29 -12.77
CA LEU A 17 46.62 -1.34 -11.84
C LEU A 17 45.63 -0.24 -12.25
N ALA A 18 44.66 -0.58 -13.10
CA ALA A 18 43.46 0.24 -13.23
C ALA A 18 42.67 0.10 -11.92
N ALA A 19 42.81 1.07 -11.01
CA ALA A 19 41.86 1.20 -9.91
C ALA A 19 40.45 1.31 -10.51
N PRO A 20 39.43 0.63 -9.96
CA PRO A 20 38.07 0.80 -10.43
C PRO A 20 37.72 2.28 -10.25
N MET A 21 37.61 3.01 -11.37
CA MET A 21 36.98 4.32 -11.34
C MET A 21 35.54 4.09 -10.92
N LYS A 22 35.24 4.39 -9.66
CA LYS A 22 33.88 4.72 -9.24
C LYS A 22 33.53 5.97 -10.04
N TYR A 23 32.99 5.80 -11.24
CA TYR A 23 32.18 6.85 -11.83
C TYR A 23 30.94 6.90 -10.96
N PRO A 24 30.74 7.92 -10.08
CA PRO A 24 29.41 8.15 -9.56
C PRO A 24 28.56 8.40 -10.81
N ARG A 25 27.72 7.43 -11.15
CA ARG A 25 26.69 7.67 -12.15
C ARG A 25 25.88 8.81 -11.56
N ALA A 26 25.95 9.98 -12.18
CA ALA A 26 25.10 11.10 -11.77
C ALA A 26 23.65 10.59 -11.84
N ALA A 27 22.93 10.69 -10.73
CA ALA A 27 21.51 10.33 -10.69
C ALA A 27 20.76 11.14 -11.76
N SER A 28 19.76 10.52 -12.40
CA SER A 28 19.01 11.21 -13.44
C SER A 28 18.22 12.38 -12.84
N ALA A 29 17.80 13.33 -13.68
CA ALA A 29 16.93 14.41 -13.23
C ALA A 29 15.60 13.87 -12.66
N ASN A 30 15.12 12.72 -13.17
CA ASN A 30 13.96 12.02 -12.65
C ASN A 30 14.22 11.47 -11.25
N ASP A 31 15.34 10.76 -11.05
CA ASP A 31 15.73 10.22 -9.75
C ASP A 31 15.82 11.32 -8.68
N ILE A 32 16.44 12.46 -9.03
CA ILE A 32 16.54 13.61 -8.12
C ILE A 32 15.15 14.20 -7.80
N THR A 33 14.27 14.27 -8.79
CA THR A 33 12.91 14.77 -8.59
C THR A 33 12.11 13.85 -7.66
N VAL A 34 12.21 12.53 -7.87
CA VAL A 34 11.56 11.52 -7.01
C VAL A 34 12.11 11.59 -5.58
N LEU A 35 13.43 11.67 -5.42
CA LEU A 35 14.06 11.78 -4.10
C LEU A 35 13.67 13.06 -3.36
N LYS A 36 13.60 14.20 -4.05
CA LYS A 36 13.14 15.47 -3.46
C LYS A 36 11.67 15.41 -3.07
N PHE A 37 10.83 14.81 -3.90
CA PHE A 37 9.41 14.62 -3.61
C PHE A 37 9.21 13.73 -2.38
N ALA A 38 9.85 12.55 -2.35
CA ALA A 38 9.84 11.66 -1.19
C ALA A 38 10.36 12.38 0.06
N ASN A 39 11.47 13.12 -0.04
CA ASN A 39 12.02 13.86 1.09
C ASN A 39 11.04 14.88 1.71
N VAL A 40 10.13 15.47 0.94
CA VAL A 40 9.10 16.36 1.51
C VAL A 40 7.94 15.60 2.12
N LEU A 41 7.54 14.45 1.55
CA LEU A 41 6.54 13.60 2.17
C LEU A 41 7.04 13.07 3.51
N GLU A 42 8.27 12.56 3.58
CA GLU A 42 8.85 12.11 4.85
C GLU A 42 8.91 13.23 5.91
N GLN A 43 9.21 14.46 5.48
CA GLN A 43 9.15 15.63 6.37
C GLN A 43 7.73 15.92 6.87
N LEU A 44 6.72 15.75 6.01
CA LEU A 44 5.31 15.88 6.38
C LEU A 44 4.96 14.86 7.47
N GLU A 45 5.31 13.59 7.28
CA GLU A 45 4.96 12.51 8.23
C GLU A 45 5.72 12.69 9.56
N THR A 46 7.02 12.98 9.48
CA THR A 46 7.85 13.30 10.64
C THR A 46 7.26 14.45 11.46
N GLU A 47 6.86 15.54 10.80
CA GLU A 47 6.30 16.70 11.49
C GLU A 47 4.86 16.44 11.98
N PHE A 48 4.08 15.62 11.28
CA PHE A 48 2.76 15.18 11.73
C PHE A 48 2.87 14.45 13.07
N TYR A 49 3.71 13.42 13.16
CA TYR A 49 3.87 12.67 14.42
C TYR A 49 4.49 13.51 15.53
N LYS A 50 5.48 14.34 15.20
CA LYS A 50 6.07 15.26 16.19
C LYS A 50 5.03 16.19 16.78
N GLN A 51 4.16 16.80 15.96
CA GLN A 51 3.08 17.67 16.46
C GLN A 51 2.01 16.88 17.22
N ALA A 52 1.62 15.69 16.73
CA ALA A 52 0.62 14.85 17.39
C ALA A 52 1.07 14.37 18.77
N LEU A 53 2.30 13.85 18.89
CA LEU A 53 2.89 13.35 20.14
C LEU A 53 3.21 14.48 21.13
N ALA A 54 3.49 15.70 20.65
CA ALA A 54 3.62 16.86 21.51
C ALA A 54 2.26 17.34 22.06
N LYS A 55 1.17 17.12 21.31
CA LYS A 55 -0.16 17.64 21.65
C LYS A 55 -0.96 16.71 22.56
N PHE A 56 -0.98 15.41 22.26
CA PHE A 56 -1.85 14.45 22.93
C PHE A 56 -1.14 13.70 24.05
N LYS A 57 -1.85 13.49 25.16
CA LYS A 57 -1.40 12.71 26.32
C LYS A 57 -2.16 11.40 26.41
N GLU A 58 -1.71 10.46 27.23
CA GLU A 58 -2.37 9.15 27.43
C GLU A 58 -3.87 9.25 27.78
N SER A 59 -4.27 10.31 28.51
CA SER A 59 -5.69 10.58 28.81
C SER A 59 -6.53 10.81 27.56
N ASP A 60 -5.97 11.41 26.51
CA ASP A 60 -6.66 11.67 25.25
C ASP A 60 -6.89 10.38 24.46
N PHE A 61 -5.93 9.44 24.50
CA PHE A 61 -6.09 8.10 23.93
C PHE A 61 -7.14 7.29 24.70
N THR A 62 -7.15 7.39 26.02
CA THR A 62 -8.21 6.77 26.84
C THR A 62 -9.58 7.35 26.48
N ALA A 63 -9.70 8.67 26.33
CA ALA A 63 -10.92 9.35 25.90
C ALA A 63 -11.34 8.99 24.45
N ALA A 64 -10.38 8.63 23.60
CA ALA A 64 -10.62 8.11 22.27
C ALA A 64 -11.19 6.67 22.26
N GLY A 65 -11.22 6.00 23.40
CA GLY A 65 -11.78 4.67 23.58
C GLY A 65 -10.75 3.54 23.49
N PHE A 66 -9.45 3.85 23.56
CA PHE A 66 -8.43 2.80 23.63
C PHE A 66 -8.47 2.08 24.98
N VAL A 67 -8.36 0.74 24.97
CA VAL A 67 -8.36 -0.11 26.18
C VAL A 67 -7.12 0.15 27.03
N SER A 68 -5.97 0.31 26.38
CA SER A 68 -4.74 0.80 26.99
C SER A 68 -4.20 1.94 26.14
N ALA A 69 -3.98 3.10 26.74
CA ALA A 69 -3.36 4.23 26.08
C ALA A 69 -1.88 3.98 25.72
N SER A 70 -1.18 3.11 26.47
CA SER A 70 0.24 2.83 26.22
C SER A 70 0.49 2.18 24.87
N VAL A 71 -0.46 1.36 24.40
CA VAL A 71 -0.33 0.61 23.14
C VAL A 71 -0.30 1.53 21.91
N PRO A 72 -1.31 2.39 21.65
CA PRO A 72 -1.23 3.32 20.53
C PRO A 72 -0.06 4.30 20.69
N VAL A 73 0.24 4.76 21.91
CA VAL A 73 1.38 5.67 22.15
C VAL A 73 2.71 5.03 21.78
N GLU A 74 2.94 3.77 22.15
CA GLU A 74 4.14 3.02 21.76
C GLU A 74 4.27 2.93 20.24
N GLN A 75 3.18 2.55 19.56
CA GLN A 75 3.18 2.42 18.10
C GLN A 75 3.43 3.77 17.41
N PHE A 76 2.76 4.84 17.84
CA PHE A 76 2.98 6.17 17.28
C PHE A 76 4.42 6.67 17.52
N ASN A 77 5.05 6.34 18.65
CA ASN A 77 6.46 6.67 18.87
C ASN A 77 7.40 5.85 17.96
N SER A 78 7.10 4.57 17.72
CA SER A 78 7.88 3.74 16.81
C SER A 78 7.84 4.29 15.39
N ILE A 79 6.63 4.57 14.89
CA ILE A 79 6.43 5.14 13.55
C ILE A 79 7.13 6.49 13.45
N ALA A 80 6.96 7.38 14.43
CA ALA A 80 7.65 8.68 14.45
C ALA A 80 9.19 8.57 14.36
N ALA A 81 9.78 7.53 14.98
CA ALA A 81 11.21 7.28 14.91
C ALA A 81 11.64 6.74 13.53
N ASN A 82 10.79 5.92 12.89
CA ASN A 82 10.99 5.48 11.52
C ASN A 82 10.96 6.68 10.55
N GLU A 83 9.93 7.52 10.60
CA GLU A 83 9.81 8.68 9.69
C GLU A 83 10.94 9.70 9.82
N ALA A 84 11.40 9.95 11.05
CA ALA A 84 12.58 10.77 11.27
C ALA A 84 13.85 10.15 10.63
N THR A 85 13.96 8.83 10.65
CA THR A 85 15.04 8.09 10.01
C THR A 85 14.94 8.13 8.48
N HIS A 86 13.75 7.94 7.91
CA HIS A 86 13.49 8.07 6.48
C HIS A 86 13.86 9.47 5.97
N THR A 87 13.35 10.52 6.64
CA THR A 87 13.64 11.92 6.32
C THR A 87 15.15 12.21 6.30
N SER A 88 15.86 11.83 7.36
CA SER A 88 17.30 12.10 7.49
C SER A 88 18.13 11.30 6.48
N THR A 89 17.70 10.09 6.16
CA THR A 89 18.32 9.23 5.15
C THR A 89 18.16 9.84 3.76
N LEU A 90 16.95 10.22 3.35
CA LEU A 90 16.72 10.85 2.05
C LEU A 90 17.49 12.17 1.91
N ALA A 91 17.52 12.99 2.95
CA ALA A 91 18.34 14.20 2.97
C ALA A 91 19.83 13.91 2.80
N SER A 92 20.34 12.82 3.40
CA SER A 92 21.74 12.40 3.24
C SER A 92 22.03 11.86 1.85
N VAL A 93 21.10 11.09 1.27
CA VAL A 93 21.19 10.61 -0.12
C VAL A 93 21.25 11.76 -1.10
N LEU A 94 20.35 12.75 -0.98
CA LEU A 94 20.36 13.95 -1.82
C LEU A 94 21.72 14.68 -1.77
N ARG A 95 22.25 14.91 -0.56
CA ARG A 95 23.58 15.53 -0.40
C ARG A 95 24.70 14.69 -1.02
N SER A 96 24.64 13.37 -0.88
CA SER A 96 25.64 12.46 -1.48
C SER A 96 25.64 12.51 -3.01
N LEU A 97 24.50 12.86 -3.62
CA LEU A 97 24.32 13.07 -5.05
C LEU A 97 24.60 14.52 -5.48
N GLY A 98 25.14 15.35 -4.59
CA GLY A 98 25.43 16.76 -4.85
C GLY A 98 24.18 17.64 -4.99
N GLN A 99 23.05 17.20 -4.42
CA GLN A 99 21.79 17.95 -4.39
C GLN A 99 21.50 18.46 -2.98
N GLU A 100 20.85 19.62 -2.90
CA GLU A 100 20.33 20.11 -1.62
C GLU A 100 18.98 19.43 -1.30
N PRO A 101 18.79 18.95 -0.05
CA PRO A 101 17.47 18.55 0.45
C PRO A 101 16.48 19.70 0.37
N VAL A 102 15.20 19.37 0.19
CA VAL A 102 14.17 20.40 0.15
C VAL A 102 14.02 20.99 1.56
N SER A 103 14.05 22.31 1.65
CA SER A 103 13.96 23.06 2.89
C SER A 103 12.95 24.20 2.76
N GLY A 104 12.55 24.79 3.89
CA GLY A 104 11.57 25.89 3.91
C GLY A 104 10.10 25.46 3.86
N CYS A 105 9.84 24.16 3.71
CA CYS A 105 8.49 23.62 3.85
C CYS A 105 7.94 23.89 5.26
N LYS A 106 6.65 24.21 5.33
CA LYS A 106 5.86 24.35 6.55
C LYS A 106 4.70 23.38 6.49
N PHE A 107 4.42 22.75 7.63
CA PHE A 107 3.39 21.73 7.76
C PHE A 107 2.34 22.14 8.78
N ASP A 108 1.09 22.30 8.34
CA ASP A 108 -0.03 22.73 9.21
C ASP A 108 -1.06 21.62 9.38
N PHE A 109 -1.06 21.00 10.55
CA PHE A 109 -2.01 19.95 10.92
C PHE A 109 -3.07 20.44 11.93
N THR A 110 -3.20 21.74 12.14
CA THR A 110 -4.06 22.32 13.18
C THR A 110 -5.50 21.86 13.05
N SER A 111 -6.00 21.70 11.82
CA SER A 111 -7.36 21.28 11.50
C SER A 111 -7.64 19.79 11.73
N VAL A 112 -6.59 18.96 11.79
CA VAL A 112 -6.69 17.49 11.88
C VAL A 112 -6.15 16.93 13.20
N LEU A 113 -5.40 17.73 13.97
CA LEU A 113 -4.96 17.42 15.33
C LEU A 113 -5.92 18.00 16.37
N THR A 114 -7.23 17.83 16.21
CA THR A 114 -8.24 18.33 17.16
C THR A 114 -8.42 17.41 18.38
N ASP A 115 -8.45 16.11 18.13
CA ASP A 115 -8.54 15.04 19.12
C ASP A 115 -7.94 13.75 18.55
N VAL A 116 -7.71 12.74 19.40
CA VAL A 116 -7.13 11.45 18.97
C VAL A 116 -8.08 10.68 18.02
N LYS A 117 -9.41 10.86 18.12
CA LYS A 117 -10.38 10.21 17.21
C LYS A 117 -10.30 10.76 15.79
N THR A 118 -9.82 11.99 15.62
CA THR A 118 -9.56 12.65 14.34
C THR A 118 -8.13 12.40 13.86
N MET A 119 -7.15 12.47 14.77
CA MET A 119 -5.74 12.28 14.46
C MET A 119 -5.42 10.86 13.99
N ALA A 120 -5.93 9.81 14.67
CA ALA A 120 -5.56 8.43 14.32
C ALA A 120 -6.01 7.99 12.92
N PRO A 121 -7.21 8.37 12.43
CA PRO A 121 -7.58 8.14 11.03
C PRO A 121 -6.75 8.95 10.03
N VAL A 122 -6.29 10.16 10.42
CA VAL A 122 -5.43 10.99 9.57
C VAL A 122 -4.03 10.39 9.47
N ALA A 123 -3.48 9.87 10.57
CA ALA A 123 -2.23 9.09 10.55
C ALA A 123 -2.33 7.92 9.56
N ARG A 124 -3.41 7.13 9.66
CA ARG A 124 -3.70 6.03 8.73
C ARG A 124 -3.78 6.48 7.27
N LEU A 125 -4.32 7.68 7.00
CA LEU A 125 -4.40 8.22 5.64
C LEU A 125 -3.03 8.70 5.14
N VAL A 126 -2.28 9.42 5.96
CA VAL A 126 -0.95 9.95 5.61
C VAL A 126 -0.03 8.81 5.18
N GLU A 127 0.01 7.75 5.99
CA GLU A 127 0.87 6.57 5.77
C GLU A 127 0.41 5.74 4.58
N ASN A 128 -0.90 5.67 4.34
CA ASN A 128 -1.40 5.05 3.11
C ASN A 128 -0.96 5.82 1.87
N VAL A 129 -0.95 7.15 1.96
CA VAL A 129 -0.46 8.01 0.90
C VAL A 129 1.06 7.84 0.73
N GLY A 130 1.82 7.65 1.81
CA GLY A 130 3.23 7.24 1.80
C GLY A 130 3.46 5.96 1.00
N VAL A 131 2.77 4.87 1.36
CA VAL A 131 2.76 3.59 0.61
C VAL A 131 2.48 3.81 -0.88
N SER A 132 1.41 4.53 -1.19
CA SER A 132 1.01 4.81 -2.58
C SER A 132 1.99 5.68 -3.35
N ALA A 133 2.66 6.63 -2.68
CA ALA A 133 3.66 7.50 -3.25
C ALA A 133 4.93 6.73 -3.59
N TYR A 134 5.42 5.87 -2.71
CA TYR A 134 6.56 5.00 -2.98
C TYR A 134 6.27 4.01 -4.12
N LEU A 135 5.09 3.39 -4.14
CA LEU A 135 4.67 2.51 -5.24
C LEU A 135 4.59 3.24 -6.58
N GLY A 136 4.03 4.46 -6.60
CA GLY A 136 3.97 5.29 -7.81
C GLY A 136 5.36 5.76 -8.26
N GLY A 137 6.20 6.16 -7.31
CA GLY A 137 7.57 6.60 -7.53
C GLY A 137 8.49 5.49 -8.05
N ALA A 138 8.24 4.22 -7.68
CA ALA A 138 9.04 3.09 -8.12
C ALA A 138 9.13 2.97 -9.65
N ALA A 139 8.07 3.34 -10.37
CA ALA A 139 8.04 3.34 -11.83
C ALA A 139 8.82 4.51 -12.48
N LEU A 140 9.21 5.52 -11.69
CA LEU A 140 9.87 6.74 -12.13
C LEU A 140 11.38 6.76 -11.82
N ILE A 141 11.87 5.80 -11.04
CA ILE A 141 13.28 5.69 -10.65
C ILE A 141 14.06 4.92 -11.72
N ASP A 142 15.09 5.55 -12.27
CA ASP A 142 16.02 4.96 -13.24
C ASP A 142 17.12 4.16 -12.53
N ASP A 143 17.64 4.68 -11.42
CA ASP A 143 18.73 4.05 -10.67
C ASP A 143 18.24 2.87 -9.82
N ARG A 144 18.81 1.68 -10.08
CA ARG A 144 18.40 0.45 -9.41
C ARG A 144 18.72 0.42 -7.92
N GLN A 145 19.76 1.12 -7.47
CA GLN A 145 20.11 1.18 -6.05
C GLN A 145 19.14 2.11 -5.32
N ILE A 146 18.78 3.25 -5.92
CA ILE A 146 17.73 4.14 -5.40
C ILE A 146 16.40 3.39 -5.34
N LEU A 147 16.06 2.61 -6.37
CA LEU A 147 14.83 1.81 -6.40
C LEU A 147 14.79 0.77 -5.27
N VAL A 148 15.89 0.05 -5.03
CA VAL A 148 15.97 -0.91 -3.92
C VAL A 148 15.84 -0.21 -2.57
N ALA A 149 16.49 0.94 -2.39
CA ALA A 149 16.39 1.73 -1.16
C ALA A 149 14.96 2.26 -0.93
N ALA A 150 14.30 2.76 -1.97
CA ALA A 150 12.88 3.14 -1.91
C ALA A 150 12.01 1.94 -1.53
N GLY A 151 12.31 0.75 -2.05
CA GLY A 151 11.64 -0.49 -1.69
C GLY A 151 11.77 -0.85 -0.21
N THR A 152 12.87 -0.51 0.47
CA THR A 152 13.00 -0.77 1.91
C THR A 152 12.12 0.15 2.75
N ILE A 153 11.94 1.41 2.33
CA ILE A 153 11.05 2.35 3.02
C ILE A 153 9.60 1.93 2.81
N LEU A 154 9.21 1.63 1.56
CA LEU A 154 7.89 1.12 1.21
C LEU A 154 7.45 -0.07 2.07
N THR A 155 8.36 -1.00 2.38
CA THR A 155 8.01 -2.15 3.23
C THR A 155 7.79 -1.79 4.70
N ASP A 156 8.39 -0.70 5.20
CA ASP A 156 8.18 -0.21 6.57
C ASP A 156 6.84 0.54 6.67
N GLU A 157 6.60 1.45 5.73
CA GLU A 157 5.34 2.18 5.50
C GLU A 157 4.12 1.23 5.46
N ALA A 158 4.24 0.11 4.73
CA ALA A 158 3.18 -0.90 4.69
C ALA A 158 2.92 -1.57 6.06
N ARG A 159 3.94 -1.68 6.92
CA ARG A 159 3.80 -2.22 8.28
C ARG A 159 3.21 -1.19 9.23
N HIS A 160 3.59 0.08 9.11
CA HIS A 160 2.94 1.18 9.82
C HIS A 160 1.46 1.21 9.47
N GLN A 161 1.12 1.10 8.19
CA GLN A 161 -0.27 1.03 7.73
C GLN A 161 -1.03 -0.16 8.32
N THR A 162 -0.40 -1.33 8.44
CA THR A 162 -1.01 -2.50 9.09
C THR A 162 -1.37 -2.20 10.55
N VAL A 163 -0.47 -1.53 11.29
CA VAL A 163 -0.71 -1.12 12.67
C VAL A 163 -1.82 -0.07 12.76
N LEU A 164 -1.79 0.94 11.89
CA LEU A 164 -2.76 2.03 11.89
C LEU A 164 -4.15 1.56 11.48
N ASN A 165 -4.27 0.59 10.58
CA ASN A 165 -5.52 -0.10 10.30
C ASN A 165 -6.13 -0.70 11.58
N MET A 166 -5.31 -1.41 12.37
CA MET A 166 -5.76 -2.03 13.62
C MET A 166 -6.15 -1.00 14.68
N LEU A 167 -5.33 0.04 14.88
CA LEU A 167 -5.62 1.12 15.85
C LEU A 167 -6.90 1.88 15.50
N ASN A 168 -7.27 1.91 14.21
CA ASN A 168 -8.52 2.51 13.76
C ASN A 168 -9.73 1.58 13.86
N GLY A 169 -9.54 0.29 14.13
CA GLY A 169 -10.62 -0.69 14.22
C GLY A 169 -11.06 -1.25 12.85
N GLY A 170 -10.18 -1.14 11.85
CA GLY A 170 -10.33 -1.72 10.52
C GLY A 170 -9.67 -3.09 10.41
N VAL A 171 -9.65 -3.63 9.19
CA VAL A 171 -8.92 -4.87 8.86
C VAL A 171 -7.43 -4.55 8.73
N SER A 172 -6.58 -5.30 9.43
CA SER A 172 -5.12 -5.12 9.45
C SER A 172 -4.50 -5.13 8.04
N ILE A 173 -4.88 -6.11 7.22
CA ILE A 173 -4.43 -6.29 5.83
C ILE A 173 -5.68 -6.44 4.93
N PRO A 174 -6.29 -5.32 4.49
CA PRO A 174 -7.60 -5.35 3.85
C PRO A 174 -7.60 -5.89 2.42
N SER A 175 -6.46 -5.78 1.72
CA SER A 175 -6.29 -6.22 0.32
C SER A 175 -4.94 -6.90 0.12
N ALA A 176 -4.82 -7.70 -0.94
CA ALA A 176 -3.58 -8.34 -1.36
C ALA A 176 -2.64 -7.39 -2.14
N PHE A 177 -3.15 -6.25 -2.58
CA PHE A 177 -2.42 -5.26 -3.35
C PHE A 177 -2.80 -3.87 -2.88
N ASP A 178 -1.89 -2.91 -2.97
CA ASP A 178 -2.12 -1.48 -2.77
C ASP A 178 -2.33 -0.75 -4.11
N VAL A 179 -2.69 0.53 -4.04
CA VAL A 179 -2.83 1.40 -5.22
C VAL A 179 -1.61 2.30 -5.31
N ALA A 180 -0.95 2.34 -6.46
CA ALA A 180 0.09 3.33 -6.73
C ALA A 180 -0.56 4.68 -7.09
N LEU A 181 -0.02 5.80 -6.62
CA LEU A 181 -0.48 7.14 -6.99
C LEU A 181 0.64 7.94 -7.68
N ALA A 182 0.27 8.71 -8.72
CA ALA A 182 1.19 9.68 -9.31
C ALA A 182 1.48 10.85 -8.33
N PRO A 183 2.63 11.54 -8.43
CA PRO A 183 2.96 12.65 -7.54
C PRO A 183 1.89 13.75 -7.45
N SER A 184 1.23 14.11 -8.57
CA SER A 184 0.15 15.11 -8.56
C SER A 184 -1.09 14.64 -7.80
N GLN A 185 -1.34 13.33 -7.77
CA GLN A 185 -2.44 12.70 -7.05
C GLN A 185 -2.16 12.61 -5.56
N VAL A 186 -0.91 12.30 -5.19
CA VAL A 186 -0.44 12.36 -3.80
C VAL A 186 -0.61 13.78 -3.26
N LEU A 187 -0.22 14.81 -4.03
CA LEU A 187 -0.41 16.21 -3.65
C LEU A 187 -1.87 16.66 -3.61
N ALA A 188 -2.78 15.97 -4.30
CA ALA A 188 -4.22 16.23 -4.16
C ALA A 188 -4.74 15.94 -2.74
N ILE A 189 -4.09 14.99 -2.04
CA ILE A 189 -4.44 14.57 -0.68
C ILE A 189 -3.55 15.30 0.34
N ALA A 190 -2.23 15.27 0.16
CA ALA A 190 -1.26 15.79 1.12
C ALA A 190 -0.98 17.29 0.96
N GLY A 191 -1.19 17.86 -0.22
CA GLY A 191 -0.75 19.22 -0.55
C GLY A 191 -1.39 20.31 0.30
N GLY A 192 -2.60 20.07 0.83
CA GLY A 192 -3.26 21.00 1.75
C GLY A 192 -2.52 21.19 3.09
N PHE A 193 -1.60 20.29 3.44
CA PHE A 193 -0.77 20.38 4.64
C PHE A 193 0.58 21.04 4.38
N ILE A 194 0.99 21.23 3.12
CA ILE A 194 2.33 21.66 2.74
C ILE A 194 2.28 23.11 2.23
N SER A 195 3.17 23.96 2.73
CA SER A 195 3.37 25.31 2.20
C SER A 195 4.83 25.75 2.31
N GLY A 196 5.19 26.88 1.70
CA GLY A 196 6.52 27.49 1.90
C GLY A 196 7.67 26.87 1.09
N CYS A 197 7.45 25.75 0.41
CA CYS A 197 8.41 25.14 -0.51
C CYS A 197 7.77 24.82 -1.86
N ASP A 198 8.61 24.70 -2.89
CA ASP A 198 8.20 24.32 -4.24
C ASP A 198 8.70 22.91 -4.56
N LEU A 199 7.76 22.05 -4.97
CA LEU A 199 8.03 20.67 -5.36
C LEU A 199 8.23 20.52 -6.86
N GLY A 200 7.99 21.58 -7.66
CA GLY A 200 8.05 21.54 -9.11
C GLY A 200 6.98 20.65 -9.75
N ILE A 201 6.00 20.19 -8.97
CA ILE A 201 4.95 19.26 -9.39
C ILE A 201 3.61 19.90 -9.06
N PRO A 202 2.74 20.19 -10.05
CA PRO A 202 1.42 20.70 -9.78
C PRO A 202 0.55 19.63 -9.12
N ALA A 203 -0.14 19.98 -8.05
CA ALA A 203 -1.16 19.12 -7.45
C ALA A 203 -2.37 19.02 -8.38
N ASN A 204 -3.00 17.84 -8.42
CA ASN A 204 -4.36 17.78 -8.93
C ASN A 204 -5.28 18.63 -8.02
N PRO A 205 -6.36 19.21 -8.55
CA PRO A 205 -7.32 19.91 -7.71
C PRO A 205 -7.84 19.00 -6.59
N ALA A 206 -7.79 19.49 -5.35
CA ALA A 206 -8.26 18.71 -4.20
C ALA A 206 -9.75 18.37 -4.34
N LEU A 207 -10.12 17.16 -3.89
CA LEU A 207 -11.50 16.68 -3.86
C LEU A 207 -11.90 16.45 -2.40
N LYS A 208 -13.08 16.94 -2.02
CA LYS A 208 -13.66 16.73 -0.70
C LYS A 208 -14.93 15.89 -0.85
N VAL A 209 -15.03 14.80 -0.09
CA VAL A 209 -16.31 14.13 0.15
C VAL A 209 -17.04 14.92 1.25
N THR A 210 -18.28 15.34 0.99
CA THR A 210 -19.05 16.22 1.88
C THR A 210 -20.00 15.48 2.81
N ASN A 211 -20.12 14.16 2.66
CA ASN A 211 -20.89 13.31 3.55
C ASN A 211 -20.43 13.47 5.01
N THR A 212 -21.39 13.42 5.92
CA THR A 212 -21.13 13.31 7.36
C THR A 212 -21.24 11.85 7.79
N GLY A 213 -20.36 11.43 8.71
CA GLY A 213 -20.31 10.07 9.21
C GLY A 213 -19.49 9.11 8.34
N ALA A 214 -19.66 7.81 8.63
CA ALA A 214 -18.86 6.76 8.02
C ALA A 214 -19.22 6.54 6.54
N VAL A 215 -18.20 6.43 5.69
CA VAL A 215 -18.37 5.94 4.33
C VAL A 215 -18.31 4.42 4.37
N ALA A 216 -19.37 3.78 3.89
CA ALA A 216 -19.55 2.34 3.88
C ALA A 216 -20.28 1.92 2.59
N PRO A 217 -20.31 0.63 2.23
CA PRO A 217 -21.08 0.16 1.10
C PRO A 217 -22.53 0.64 1.14
N GLY A 218 -23.02 1.16 0.01
CA GLY A 218 -24.34 1.79 -0.10
C GLY A 218 -24.40 3.28 0.24
N THR A 219 -23.34 3.87 0.81
CA THR A 219 -23.28 5.33 1.00
C THR A 219 -23.27 6.02 -0.37
N SER A 220 -24.22 6.94 -0.59
CA SER A 220 -24.21 7.84 -1.76
C SER A 220 -23.31 9.04 -1.48
N LEU A 221 -22.18 9.11 -2.16
CA LEU A 221 -21.18 10.14 -1.98
C LEU A 221 -21.56 11.45 -2.66
N THR A 222 -21.27 12.54 -1.97
CA THR A 222 -21.39 13.91 -2.48
C THR A 222 -20.04 14.59 -2.40
N PHE A 223 -19.77 15.49 -3.34
CA PHE A 223 -18.43 16.06 -3.55
C PHE A 223 -18.43 17.57 -3.58
N ASP A 224 -17.35 18.15 -3.08
CA ASP A 224 -16.99 19.55 -3.21
C ASP A 224 -15.56 19.68 -3.72
N SER A 225 -15.36 20.61 -4.63
CA SER A 225 -14.04 21.02 -5.13
C SER A 225 -14.20 22.27 -5.99
N PRO A 226 -13.27 23.26 -5.88
CA PRO A 226 -13.27 24.42 -6.75
C PRO A 226 -13.26 24.06 -8.25
N ALA A 227 -12.65 22.93 -8.60
CA ALA A 227 -12.56 22.47 -9.99
C ALA A 227 -13.91 22.00 -10.57
N LEU A 228 -14.96 21.83 -9.75
CA LEU A 228 -16.30 21.46 -10.19
C LEU A 228 -17.18 22.68 -10.51
N ALA A 229 -16.77 23.87 -10.08
CA ALA A 229 -17.55 25.09 -10.28
C ALA A 229 -17.80 25.36 -11.78
N GLY A 230 -19.06 25.61 -12.14
CA GLY A 230 -19.46 25.93 -13.52
C GLY A 230 -19.43 24.76 -14.51
N ARG A 231 -19.13 23.53 -14.07
CA ARG A 231 -19.16 22.34 -14.93
C ARG A 231 -20.55 21.71 -14.97
N ASP A 232 -20.91 21.19 -16.14
CA ASP A 232 -22.09 20.34 -16.27
C ASP A 232 -21.86 18.98 -15.59
N ARG A 233 -22.56 18.76 -14.47
CA ARG A 233 -22.45 17.54 -13.67
C ARG A 233 -22.85 16.29 -14.44
N ALA A 234 -23.73 16.40 -15.44
CA ALA A 234 -24.13 15.26 -16.27
C ALA A 234 -22.97 14.69 -17.10
N THR A 235 -21.90 15.47 -17.31
CA THR A 235 -20.68 15.05 -18.02
C THR A 235 -19.61 14.46 -17.09
N LEU A 236 -19.83 14.53 -15.77
CA LEU A 236 -18.85 14.12 -14.78
C LEU A 236 -19.14 12.72 -14.26
N SER A 237 -18.07 11.97 -14.04
CA SER A 237 -18.10 10.65 -13.41
C SER A 237 -17.37 10.67 -12.08
N CYS A 238 -17.90 9.93 -11.13
CA CYS A 238 -17.19 9.54 -9.92
C CYS A 238 -16.55 8.18 -10.16
N GLN A 239 -15.24 8.06 -9.90
CA GLN A 239 -14.51 6.82 -10.10
C GLN A 239 -13.80 6.39 -8.82
N MET A 240 -13.96 5.13 -8.43
CA MET A 240 -13.34 4.56 -7.22
C MET A 240 -12.30 3.52 -7.61
N MET A 241 -11.08 3.68 -7.10
CA MET A 241 -9.96 2.76 -7.28
C MET A 241 -9.60 2.10 -5.96
N THR A 242 -9.42 0.78 -5.98
CA THR A 242 -8.91 -0.01 -4.86
C THR A 242 -7.73 -0.85 -5.29
N GLY A 243 -6.98 -1.37 -4.33
CA GLY A 243 -5.84 -2.23 -4.62
C GLY A 243 -6.30 -3.58 -5.18
N GLY A 244 -5.62 -4.06 -6.21
CA GLY A 244 -5.86 -5.38 -6.80
C GLY A 244 -6.86 -5.40 -7.97
N VAL A 245 -7.43 -4.25 -8.34
CA VAL A 245 -8.22 -4.11 -9.57
C VAL A 245 -7.41 -3.47 -10.69
N ALA A 246 -7.69 -3.83 -11.94
CA ALA A 246 -7.02 -3.27 -13.12
C ALA A 246 -7.52 -1.86 -13.50
N SER A 247 -8.76 -1.53 -13.12
CA SER A 247 -9.40 -0.26 -13.45
C SER A 247 -10.42 0.15 -12.40
N ALA A 248 -10.69 1.45 -12.30
CA ALA A 248 -11.67 2.01 -11.37
C ALA A 248 -13.10 1.57 -11.67
N THR A 249 -13.93 1.51 -10.63
CA THR A 249 -15.39 1.43 -10.78
C THR A 249 -15.94 2.81 -11.09
N VAL A 250 -16.85 2.93 -12.06
CA VAL A 250 -17.34 4.20 -12.60
C VAL A 250 -18.82 4.41 -12.32
N PHE A 251 -19.18 5.60 -11.86
CA PHE A 251 -20.55 6.04 -11.65
C PHE A 251 -20.76 7.45 -12.21
N PRO A 252 -21.97 7.84 -12.63
CA PRO A 252 -22.32 9.26 -12.76
C PRO A 252 -22.04 9.99 -11.43
N ILE A 253 -21.55 11.24 -11.47
CA ILE A 253 -21.16 11.96 -10.24
C ILE A 253 -22.30 12.05 -9.21
N ASP A 254 -23.54 12.20 -9.66
CA ASP A 254 -24.74 12.32 -8.80
C ASP A 254 -25.34 10.97 -8.39
N GLN A 255 -24.71 9.86 -8.81
CA GLN A 255 -25.09 8.49 -8.45
C GLN A 255 -23.89 7.71 -7.91
N CYS A 256 -22.92 8.41 -7.30
CA CYS A 256 -21.71 7.78 -6.80
C CYS A 256 -21.98 7.00 -5.50
N VAL A 257 -22.33 5.73 -5.63
CA VAL A 257 -22.60 4.85 -4.48
C VAL A 257 -21.38 3.97 -4.22
N VAL A 258 -20.97 3.84 -2.96
CA VAL A 258 -19.89 2.92 -2.56
C VAL A 258 -20.31 1.47 -2.86
N PRO A 259 -19.58 0.73 -3.70
CA PRO A 259 -19.88 -0.66 -4.02
C PRO A 259 -19.84 -1.60 -2.81
N GLN A 260 -20.57 -2.71 -2.92
CA GLN A 260 -20.44 -3.83 -1.99
C GLN A 260 -19.08 -4.53 -2.16
N GLY A 261 -18.59 -5.17 -1.09
CA GLY A 261 -17.36 -5.96 -1.12
C GLY A 261 -16.06 -5.15 -1.08
N LEU A 262 -16.13 -3.81 -0.94
CA LEU A 262 -14.95 -2.99 -0.70
C LEU A 262 -14.51 -3.10 0.77
N GLU A 263 -13.20 -3.14 0.98
CA GLU A 263 -12.56 -3.10 2.29
C GLU A 263 -11.23 -2.35 2.18
N GLY A 264 -10.89 -1.57 3.21
CA GLY A 264 -9.63 -0.84 3.28
C GLY A 264 -9.63 0.46 2.45
N PRO A 265 -8.45 0.90 1.97
CA PRO A 265 -8.31 2.18 1.29
C PRO A 265 -8.99 2.18 -0.08
N VAL A 266 -9.70 3.27 -0.36
CA VAL A 266 -10.34 3.58 -1.64
C VAL A 266 -9.95 4.99 -2.06
N TYR A 267 -9.43 5.13 -3.28
CA TYR A 267 -9.15 6.42 -3.88
C TYR A 267 -10.29 6.83 -4.80
N ILE A 268 -10.89 7.98 -4.52
CA ILE A 268 -12.07 8.48 -5.21
C ILE A 268 -11.68 9.69 -6.07
N TYR A 269 -12.04 9.65 -7.35
CA TYR A 269 -11.73 10.66 -8.35
C TYR A 269 -13.04 11.23 -8.90
N VAL A 270 -13.01 12.50 -9.32
CA VAL A 270 -14.02 13.03 -10.25
C VAL A 270 -13.35 13.25 -11.60
N THR A 271 -13.93 12.69 -12.65
CA THR A 271 -13.43 12.77 -14.03
C THR A 271 -14.47 13.39 -14.96
N ASN A 272 -14.04 13.88 -16.12
CA ASN A 272 -14.92 14.30 -17.23
C ASN A 272 -15.14 13.20 -18.27
N SER A 273 -14.93 11.94 -17.87
CA SER A 273 -15.00 10.78 -18.74
C SER A 273 -15.58 9.59 -17.99
N SER A 274 -16.43 8.83 -18.67
CA SER A 274 -16.94 7.53 -18.19
C SER A 274 -15.98 6.37 -18.50
N GLN A 275 -14.85 6.63 -19.17
CA GLN A 275 -13.81 5.62 -19.35
C GLN A 275 -13.13 5.34 -18.00
N PRO A 276 -13.10 4.07 -17.53
CA PRO A 276 -12.43 3.73 -16.28
C PRO A 276 -10.96 4.15 -16.27
N LEU A 277 -10.55 4.84 -15.20
CA LEU A 277 -9.15 5.09 -14.91
C LEU A 277 -8.45 3.75 -14.70
N LEU A 278 -7.32 3.56 -15.37
CA LEU A 278 -6.50 2.35 -15.19
C LEU A 278 -5.68 2.44 -13.91
N ASN A 279 -5.48 1.31 -13.24
CA ASN A 279 -4.56 1.16 -12.10
C ASN A 279 -3.11 0.98 -12.57
N SER A 280 -2.73 1.70 -13.62
CA SER A 280 -1.39 1.77 -14.16
C SER A 280 -1.07 3.24 -14.35
N GLN A 281 -0.20 3.79 -13.50
CA GLN A 281 0.11 5.21 -13.52
C GLN A 281 0.69 5.69 -14.86
N GLN A 282 1.31 4.79 -15.64
CA GLN A 282 1.82 5.09 -16.97
C GLN A 282 0.71 5.18 -18.04
N ASN A 283 -0.36 4.38 -17.90
CA ASN A 283 -1.43 4.28 -18.91
C ASN A 283 -2.73 4.97 -18.47
N GLN A 284 -2.77 5.52 -17.26
CA GLN A 284 -3.95 6.17 -16.73
C GLN A 284 -4.24 7.47 -17.49
N ASN A 285 -5.51 7.69 -17.86
CA ASN A 285 -5.93 8.92 -18.53
C ASN A 285 -5.99 10.09 -17.53
N VAL A 286 -4.84 10.59 -17.12
CA VAL A 286 -4.70 11.70 -16.16
C VAL A 286 -5.38 12.99 -16.65
N GLY A 287 -5.46 13.20 -17.96
CA GLY A 287 -6.15 14.36 -18.55
C GLY A 287 -7.67 14.36 -18.36
N SER A 288 -8.25 13.21 -17.97
CA SER A 288 -9.67 13.13 -17.63
C SER A 288 -9.98 13.50 -16.17
N ILE A 289 -8.96 13.56 -15.30
CA ILE A 289 -9.15 13.85 -13.88
C ILE A 289 -9.46 15.34 -13.70
N VAL A 290 -10.65 15.63 -13.18
CA VAL A 290 -11.10 16.99 -12.88
C VAL A 290 -10.69 17.38 -11.45
N ALA A 291 -10.82 16.44 -10.50
CA ALA A 291 -10.40 16.62 -9.12
C ALA A 291 -10.07 15.27 -8.47
N GLY A 292 -9.18 15.32 -7.48
CA GLY A 292 -8.78 14.18 -6.67
C GLY A 292 -7.50 13.47 -7.15
N PRO A 293 -7.19 12.31 -6.55
CA PRO A 293 -8.07 11.58 -5.67
C PRO A 293 -8.25 12.21 -4.29
N THR A 294 -9.31 11.81 -3.60
CA THR A 294 -9.39 11.84 -2.14
C THR A 294 -9.39 10.41 -1.62
N GLY A 295 -8.84 10.19 -0.42
CA GLY A 295 -8.77 8.87 0.20
C GLY A 295 -9.89 8.65 1.21
N ALA A 296 -10.48 7.45 1.20
CA ALA A 296 -11.40 6.99 2.23
C ALA A 296 -11.06 5.56 2.64
N PHE A 297 -11.43 5.17 3.86
CA PHE A 297 -11.32 3.78 4.32
C PHE A 297 -12.70 3.18 4.52
N ILE A 298 -12.90 1.99 3.93
CA ILE A 298 -14.11 1.19 4.08
C ILE A 298 -13.81 0.07 5.08
N ASP A 299 -14.31 0.19 6.31
CA ASP A 299 -14.04 -0.77 7.39
C ASP A 299 -15.28 -1.62 7.71
N THR A 300 -15.65 -2.51 6.78
CA THR A 300 -16.86 -3.34 6.89
C THR A 300 -16.67 -4.56 7.75
N ARG A 301 -15.46 -5.13 7.74
CA ARG A 301 -15.10 -6.28 8.57
C ARG A 301 -14.46 -5.82 9.86
N LYS A 302 -14.78 -6.54 10.94
CA LYS A 302 -14.15 -6.37 12.24
C LYS A 302 -13.23 -7.55 12.50
N GLU A 303 -11.96 -7.26 12.73
CA GLU A 303 -10.98 -8.27 13.13
C GLU A 303 -10.83 -8.28 14.65
N SER A 304 -10.69 -9.49 15.21
CA SER A 304 -10.46 -9.67 16.65
C SER A 304 -9.19 -8.96 17.11
N ALA A 305 -8.14 -8.96 16.29
CA ALA A 305 -6.90 -8.25 16.56
C ALA A 305 -7.15 -6.74 16.75
N SER A 306 -7.88 -6.11 15.82
CA SER A 306 -8.24 -4.70 15.92
C SER A 306 -9.17 -4.40 17.11
N ALA A 307 -10.03 -5.36 17.47
CA ALA A 307 -10.92 -5.27 18.62
C ALA A 307 -10.18 -5.27 19.97
N LEU A 308 -8.92 -5.72 20.02
CA LEU A 308 -8.07 -5.65 21.23
C LEU A 308 -7.77 -4.20 21.65
N PHE A 309 -7.76 -3.28 20.69
CA PHE A 309 -7.27 -1.92 20.94
C PHE A 309 -8.37 -0.96 21.44
N LYS A 310 -9.65 -1.20 21.14
CA LYS A 310 -10.77 -0.30 21.52
C LYS A 310 -11.79 -0.98 22.44
N SER A 311 -12.28 -0.24 23.44
CA SER A 311 -13.30 -0.74 24.38
C SER A 311 -14.63 -0.96 23.64
N GLY A 312 -15.08 -2.21 23.60
CA GLY A 312 -16.20 -2.68 22.76
C GLY A 312 -15.91 -4.00 22.02
N GLY A 313 -14.64 -4.42 21.96
CA GLY A 313 -14.26 -5.76 21.55
C GLY A 313 -14.48 -6.77 22.68
N GLN A 314 -15.59 -7.50 22.68
CA GLN A 314 -15.68 -8.73 23.48
C GLN A 314 -14.70 -9.74 22.90
N LEU A 315 -13.54 -9.87 23.51
CA LEU A 315 -12.78 -11.11 23.40
C LEU A 315 -13.54 -12.17 24.19
N ASN A 316 -14.03 -13.19 23.50
CA ASN A 316 -14.32 -14.45 24.17
C ASN A 316 -13.04 -14.84 24.92
N SER A 317 -13.12 -14.83 26.26
CA SER A 317 -12.04 -15.25 27.14
C SER A 317 -11.79 -16.74 26.92
N GLY A 318 -10.91 -17.05 25.97
CA GLY A 318 -10.61 -18.41 25.58
C GLY A 318 -9.67 -18.42 24.38
N SER A 319 -8.41 -18.05 24.58
CA SER A 319 -7.37 -18.42 23.63
C SER A 319 -6.13 -18.87 24.38
N THR A 320 -5.95 -20.19 24.36
CA THR A 320 -4.76 -20.91 24.77
C THR A 320 -3.60 -20.53 23.87
N THR A 321 -2.54 -19.97 24.45
CA THR A 321 -1.26 -19.78 23.77
C THR A 321 -0.73 -21.15 23.34
N SER A 322 -0.68 -21.39 22.02
CA SER A 322 0.05 -22.52 21.46
C SER A 322 1.37 -21.97 20.95
N THR A 323 2.43 -22.09 21.75
CA THR A 323 3.79 -21.84 21.28
C THR A 323 4.21 -23.00 20.39
N ILE A 324 4.49 -22.70 19.11
CA ILE A 324 5.17 -23.63 18.22
C ILE A 324 6.64 -23.74 18.63
N THR A 325 7.14 -24.96 18.77
CA THR A 325 8.54 -25.19 19.18
C THR A 325 9.50 -24.80 18.05
N PRO A 326 10.80 -24.53 18.36
CA PRO A 326 11.81 -24.28 17.33
C PRO A 326 11.90 -25.37 16.26
N GLU A 327 11.55 -26.62 16.61
CA GLU A 327 11.47 -27.73 15.65
C GLU A 327 10.28 -27.58 14.70
N GLN A 328 9.11 -27.13 15.19
CA GLN A 328 7.94 -26.86 14.35
C GLN A 328 8.17 -25.67 13.41
N ALA A 329 8.87 -24.63 13.88
CA ALA A 329 9.29 -23.51 13.04
C ALA A 329 10.27 -23.95 11.94
N SER A 330 11.18 -24.87 12.27
CA SER A 330 12.17 -25.43 11.34
C SER A 330 11.56 -26.39 10.31
N GLN A 331 10.49 -27.12 10.68
CA GLN A 331 9.75 -28.00 9.76
C GLN A 331 8.91 -27.22 8.73
N ILE A 332 8.36 -26.07 9.12
CA ILE A 332 7.64 -25.17 8.20
C ILE A 332 8.60 -24.51 7.20
N ALA A 333 9.82 -24.18 7.65
CA ALA A 333 10.85 -23.58 6.80
C ALA A 333 11.51 -24.58 5.81
N ALA A 334 11.38 -25.89 6.04
CA ALA A 334 12.19 -26.90 5.36
C ALA A 334 11.48 -27.75 4.29
N GLY A 335 10.19 -27.57 3.97
CA GLY A 335 9.63 -28.38 2.88
C GLY A 335 8.19 -28.16 2.49
N GLY A 336 7.99 -27.71 1.25
CA GLY A 336 6.88 -28.21 0.46
C GLY A 336 7.13 -29.68 0.11
N GLN A 337 6.41 -30.60 0.74
CA GLN A 337 5.91 -31.84 0.12
C GLN A 337 4.90 -32.54 1.05
N ALA A 338 3.90 -33.14 0.41
CA ALA A 338 2.68 -33.67 1.00
C ALA A 338 2.88 -34.84 1.97
N GLY A 339 2.03 -34.89 3.01
CA GLY A 339 1.83 -36.05 3.88
C GLY A 339 1.48 -35.65 5.31
N GLY A 340 0.19 -35.48 5.62
CA GLY A 340 -0.25 -35.24 7.00
C GLY A 340 -0.22 -36.52 7.86
N PRO A 341 -0.49 -36.42 9.17
CA PRO A 341 -1.13 -37.49 9.91
C PRO A 341 -2.52 -37.09 10.43
N ALA A 342 -3.44 -38.04 10.27
CA ALA A 342 -4.84 -37.97 10.65
C ALA A 342 -5.07 -37.92 12.18
N ALA A 343 -6.21 -37.34 12.57
CA ALA A 343 -6.74 -37.34 13.93
C ALA A 343 -7.08 -38.77 14.43
N PRO A 344 -6.99 -39.05 15.74
CA PRO A 344 -7.41 -40.34 16.29
C PRO A 344 -8.94 -40.37 16.49
N ALA A 345 -9.58 -41.37 15.89
CA ALA A 345 -10.97 -41.73 16.14
C ALA A 345 -11.07 -42.89 17.14
N SER A 346 -12.14 -42.86 17.94
CA SER A 346 -12.57 -43.85 18.93
C SER A 346 -12.95 -45.21 18.33
N THR A 347 -12.70 -46.27 19.10
CA THR A 347 -13.22 -47.65 18.91
C THR A 347 -14.39 -47.88 19.88
N PRO A 348 -15.35 -48.82 19.64
CA PRO A 348 -15.07 -50.24 19.32
C PRO A 348 -16.05 -50.99 18.39
N THR A 349 -15.55 -52.07 17.75
CA THR A 349 -16.04 -53.48 17.79
C THR A 349 -15.54 -54.29 16.57
N THR A 350 -15.20 -55.56 16.81
CA THR A 350 -14.74 -56.60 15.85
C THR A 350 -15.80 -57.71 15.76
N PRO A 351 -15.66 -58.78 14.91
CA PRO A 351 -14.97 -58.92 13.61
C PRO A 351 -15.86 -59.63 12.54
N VAL A 352 -15.39 -59.81 11.29
CA VAL A 352 -15.30 -61.10 10.56
C VAL A 352 -14.57 -60.95 9.20
N ALA A 353 -13.52 -61.78 9.07
CA ALA A 353 -12.86 -62.44 7.92
C ALA A 353 -12.91 -61.93 6.46
N GLY A 354 -11.74 -61.99 5.81
CA GLY A 354 -11.60 -62.25 4.36
C GLY A 354 -10.39 -61.59 3.69
N ALA A 355 -9.28 -62.33 3.54
CA ALA A 355 -8.08 -62.00 2.76
C ALA A 355 -8.01 -62.93 1.52
N PRO A 356 -7.05 -62.87 0.57
CA PRO A 356 -6.16 -61.79 0.06
C PRO A 356 -6.05 -61.85 -1.52
N PRO A 357 -4.91 -61.59 -2.22
CA PRO A 357 -4.45 -60.26 -2.67
C PRO A 357 -3.91 -60.22 -4.14
N ALA A 358 -3.23 -59.10 -4.45
CA ALA A 358 -2.06 -58.94 -5.34
C ALA A 358 -2.29 -58.44 -6.79
N ALA A 359 -1.67 -57.30 -7.12
CA ALA A 359 -0.38 -57.29 -7.82
C ALA A 359 0.19 -55.87 -7.94
N SER A 360 1.42 -55.72 -7.45
CA SER A 360 2.37 -54.66 -7.73
C SER A 360 2.95 -54.83 -9.14
N THR A 361 3.21 -53.74 -9.86
CA THR A 361 4.48 -53.55 -10.60
C THR A 361 4.68 -52.08 -10.93
N THR A 362 5.68 -51.51 -10.26
CA THR A 362 6.60 -50.48 -10.71
C THR A 362 7.11 -50.72 -12.13
N SER A 363 7.38 -49.66 -12.90
CA SER A 363 8.77 -49.20 -13.15
C SER A 363 8.84 -48.17 -14.28
N THR A 364 9.53 -47.05 -13.99
CA THR A 364 10.59 -46.40 -14.79
C THR A 364 10.43 -46.30 -16.32
N GLY A 365 10.70 -45.18 -16.98
CA GLY A 365 11.45 -43.99 -16.60
C GLY A 365 11.97 -43.31 -17.87
N SER A 366 12.61 -42.15 -17.67
CA SER A 366 13.46 -41.40 -18.61
C SER A 366 12.78 -40.83 -19.87
N ALA A 367 13.25 -39.76 -20.49
CA ALA A 367 13.96 -38.55 -20.12
C ALA A 367 14.14 -37.80 -21.46
N ILE A 368 13.85 -36.50 -21.47
CA ILE A 368 14.58 -35.42 -22.17
C ILE A 368 14.88 -35.62 -23.68
N SER A 369 14.34 -34.74 -24.54
CA SER A 369 15.11 -33.61 -25.12
C SER A 369 14.42 -32.93 -26.32
N THR A 370 14.80 -31.66 -26.51
CA THR A 370 14.79 -30.83 -27.74
C THR A 370 13.47 -30.21 -28.27
N THR A 371 13.33 -28.92 -27.97
CA THR A 371 12.88 -27.84 -28.90
C THR A 371 13.91 -27.64 -30.04
N PRO A 372 13.70 -26.82 -31.11
CA PRO A 372 12.68 -25.77 -31.31
C PRO A 372 12.09 -25.69 -32.75
N ALA A 373 10.99 -24.94 -32.94
CA ALA A 373 10.79 -24.08 -34.13
C ALA A 373 9.51 -23.24 -34.03
N VAL A 374 9.64 -22.03 -34.53
CA VAL A 374 8.67 -20.94 -34.64
C VAL A 374 7.71 -21.18 -35.81
N ALA A 375 6.41 -20.94 -35.64
CA ALA A 375 5.52 -20.57 -36.73
C ALA A 375 4.32 -19.76 -36.20
N ALA A 376 4.18 -18.55 -36.74
CA ALA A 376 3.01 -17.70 -36.58
C ALA A 376 1.80 -18.31 -37.31
N ALA A 377 0.63 -18.27 -36.67
CA ALA A 377 -0.65 -18.34 -37.36
C ALA A 377 -1.70 -17.58 -36.54
N SER A 378 -2.17 -16.49 -37.12
CA SER A 378 -3.44 -15.84 -36.80
C SER A 378 -4.58 -16.78 -37.17
N THR A 379 -5.61 -16.89 -36.32
CA THR A 379 -7.01 -17.08 -36.75
C THR A 379 -7.99 -17.00 -35.57
N THR A 380 -9.01 -16.18 -35.78
CA THR A 380 -10.43 -16.34 -35.38
C THR A 380 -10.83 -16.45 -33.91
N SER A 381 -11.42 -15.34 -33.48
CA SER A 381 -12.57 -15.17 -32.60
C SER A 381 -13.50 -16.39 -32.50
N ALA A 382 -13.72 -16.85 -31.26
CA ALA A 382 -14.87 -17.68 -30.89
C ALA A 382 -15.44 -17.15 -29.56
N THR A 383 -16.62 -16.58 -29.67
CA THR A 383 -17.51 -16.13 -28.60
C THR A 383 -17.97 -17.35 -27.80
N ALA A 384 -17.64 -17.42 -26.51
CA ALA A 384 -18.18 -18.41 -25.59
C ALA A 384 -19.06 -17.72 -24.56
N THR A 385 -20.37 -17.79 -24.78
CA THR A 385 -21.44 -17.43 -23.85
C THR A 385 -21.43 -18.45 -22.70
N ALA A 386 -21.04 -18.03 -21.51
CA ALA A 386 -21.19 -18.83 -20.29
C ALA A 386 -22.42 -18.34 -19.51
N THR A 387 -23.38 -19.25 -19.40
CA THR A 387 -24.66 -19.14 -18.71
C THR A 387 -24.49 -18.91 -17.21
N ALA A 388 -25.26 -17.96 -16.68
CA ALA A 388 -25.34 -17.62 -15.27
C ALA A 388 -25.92 -18.78 -14.44
N ALA A 389 -25.19 -19.21 -13.41
CA ALA A 389 -25.70 -20.08 -12.36
C ALA A 389 -26.28 -19.21 -11.23
N ALA A 390 -27.53 -19.50 -10.87
CA ALA A 390 -28.31 -18.81 -9.85
C ALA A 390 -27.70 -18.96 -8.45
N VAL A 391 -27.62 -17.85 -7.71
CA VAL A 391 -27.23 -17.79 -6.29
C VAL A 391 -28.51 -17.67 -5.44
N PRO A 392 -28.66 -18.43 -4.34
CA PRO A 392 -29.86 -18.39 -3.52
C PRO A 392 -29.91 -17.14 -2.63
N THR A 393 -31.10 -16.57 -2.49
CA THR A 393 -31.42 -15.43 -1.63
C THR A 393 -31.43 -15.84 -0.15
N PRO A 394 -30.84 -15.05 0.77
CA PRO A 394 -31.21 -15.12 2.18
C PRO A 394 -32.02 -13.90 2.62
N SER A 395 -33.15 -14.24 3.25
CA SER A 395 -34.03 -13.49 4.15
C SER A 395 -33.46 -12.23 4.80
N GLN A 396 -34.29 -11.18 4.79
CA GLN A 396 -34.19 -10.02 5.66
C GLN A 396 -34.01 -10.41 7.13
N ALA A 397 -33.02 -9.83 7.80
CA ALA A 397 -33.02 -9.61 9.23
C ALA A 397 -32.43 -8.22 9.49
N GLN A 398 -33.30 -7.32 9.91
CA GLN A 398 -32.99 -5.95 10.31
C GLN A 398 -32.29 -5.91 11.68
N ALA A 399 -31.31 -5.02 11.74
CA ALA A 399 -31.08 -4.02 12.77
C ALA A 399 -30.18 -4.33 13.99
N ASN A 400 -29.33 -3.32 14.23
CA ASN A 400 -28.74 -2.84 15.48
C ASN A 400 -27.39 -3.42 15.90
N SER A 401 -26.32 -2.81 15.39
CA SER A 401 -25.06 -2.68 16.12
C SER A 401 -24.39 -1.34 15.77
N ALA A 402 -24.11 -0.54 16.80
CA ALA A 402 -23.52 0.79 16.72
C ALA A 402 -22.19 0.80 15.94
N GLY A 403 -22.15 1.53 14.82
CA GLY A 403 -20.96 1.70 14.00
C GLY A 403 -19.94 2.62 14.67
N GLY A 404 -18.69 2.16 14.79
CA GLY A 404 -17.55 3.04 15.04
C GLY A 404 -17.29 3.95 13.82
N PRO A 405 -16.76 5.17 14.00
CA PRO A 405 -16.63 6.13 12.91
C PRO A 405 -15.54 5.70 11.91
N ALA A 406 -15.91 5.54 10.64
CA ALA A 406 -14.98 5.71 9.53
C ALA A 406 -14.88 7.22 9.26
N VAL A 407 -13.67 7.75 9.11
CA VAL A 407 -13.44 9.19 8.91
C VAL A 407 -13.21 9.46 7.43
N VAL A 408 -14.07 10.31 6.86
CA VAL A 408 -13.80 11.00 5.61
C VAL A 408 -12.89 12.18 5.93
N VAL A 409 -11.63 12.12 5.50
CA VAL A 409 -10.72 13.27 5.64
C VAL A 409 -10.99 14.23 4.47
N GLY A 410 -12.12 14.94 4.55
CA GLY A 410 -12.49 15.99 3.64
C GLY A 410 -11.84 17.31 4.05
N LEU A 411 -10.67 17.62 3.51
CA LEU A 411 -9.93 18.86 3.78
C LEU A 411 -10.76 20.08 3.38
N THR A 412 -10.99 20.99 4.34
CA THR A 412 -11.60 22.29 4.06
C THR A 412 -10.47 23.30 3.89
N MET A 413 -10.16 23.65 2.65
CA MET A 413 -9.24 24.74 2.33
C MET A 413 -9.91 26.06 2.76
N ARG A 414 -9.38 26.75 3.77
CA ARG A 414 -9.75 28.15 4.00
C ARG A 414 -9.10 28.98 2.90
N GLY A 415 -9.91 29.66 2.10
CA GLY A 415 -9.44 30.65 1.12
C GLY A 415 -8.64 31.74 1.82
N SER A 416 -7.59 32.19 1.14
CA SER A 416 -6.67 33.25 1.55
C SER A 416 -7.36 34.54 1.98
#